data_AF-A0A532E4Z0-F1
#
_entry.id   AF-A0A532E4Z0-F1
#
_cell.length_a   1.000
_cell.length_b   1.000
_cell.length_c   1.000
_cell.angle_alpha   90.00
_cell.angle_beta   90.00
_cell.angle_gamma   90.00
#
_symmetry.space_group_name_H-M   'P 1'
#
loop_
_entity.id
_entity.type
_entity.pdbx_description
1 polymer ?
#
loop_
_entity_poly.entity_id
_entity_poly.type
_entity_poly.pdbx_seq_one_letter_code
_entity_poly.pdbx_strand_id
1 'polypeptide(L)'
;MIQHLGRPVTFVAAILVLSTAAEAEPVTYAGKLGKSDIVVEFTGDPAAPGGPLAGRYFYRSKGVDIPLQARSQKGSKFELAEEEACGADNCDNGKAAPIAAVWRLA
;
A
#
# COMPACT_ATOMS: atom_id res chain seq x y z
N MET A 1 7.56 61.17 -27.26
CA MET A 1 6.42 60.26 -27.01
C MET A 1 6.89 58.86 -27.35
N ILE A 2 6.70 57.93 -26.42
CA ILE A 2 7.57 56.77 -26.18
C ILE A 2 7.31 55.61 -27.16
N GLN A 3 8.36 55.11 -27.82
CA GLN A 3 8.36 53.83 -28.51
C GLN A 3 8.85 52.76 -27.52
N HIS A 4 7.94 51.98 -26.95
CA HIS A 4 8.30 50.87 -26.06
C HIS A 4 8.73 49.66 -26.89
N LEU A 5 10.03 49.38 -26.82
CA LEU A 5 10.68 48.11 -27.18
C LEU A 5 9.88 46.92 -26.63
N GLY A 6 9.26 46.14 -27.52
CA GLY A 6 8.72 44.83 -27.18
C GLY A 6 9.85 43.88 -26.81
N ARG A 7 10.04 43.63 -25.52
CA ARG A 7 10.91 42.54 -25.05
C ARG A 7 10.11 41.24 -25.12
N PRO A 8 10.62 40.20 -25.82
CA PRO A 8 9.97 38.90 -25.80
C PRO A 8 10.08 38.33 -24.39
N VAL A 9 8.94 38.13 -23.74
CA VAL A 9 8.84 37.40 -22.48
C VAL A 9 9.13 35.93 -22.81
N THR A 10 10.36 35.50 -22.58
CA THR A 10 10.74 34.08 -22.64
C THR A 10 10.01 33.36 -21.52
N PHE A 11 8.85 32.77 -21.84
CA PHE A 11 8.17 31.81 -20.98
C PHE A 11 9.05 30.57 -20.86
N VAL A 12 9.80 30.45 -19.76
CA VAL A 12 10.43 29.19 -19.36
C VAL A 12 9.30 28.28 -18.87
N ALA A 13 8.75 27.50 -19.79
CA ALA A 13 7.84 26.42 -19.47
C ALA A 13 8.63 25.33 -18.71
N ALA A 14 8.61 25.42 -17.39
CA ALA A 14 9.08 24.33 -16.53
C ALA A 14 8.15 23.14 -16.75
N ILE A 15 8.61 22.17 -17.54
CA ILE A 15 7.98 20.86 -17.68
C ILE A 15 8.11 20.18 -16.31
N LEU A 16 7.07 20.34 -15.49
CA LEU A 16 6.82 19.49 -14.35
C LEU A 16 6.55 18.10 -14.92
N VAL A 17 7.60 17.29 -15.00
CA VAL A 17 7.48 15.85 -15.22
C VAL A 17 6.67 15.33 -14.04
N LEU A 18 5.37 15.14 -14.27
CA LEU A 18 4.47 14.43 -13.38
C LEU A 18 4.99 12.99 -13.33
N SER A 19 5.89 12.71 -12.41
CA SER A 19 6.20 11.34 -12.01
C SER A 19 4.92 10.75 -11.44
N THR A 20 4.10 10.14 -12.29
CA THR A 20 3.03 9.27 -11.84
C THR A 20 3.71 8.12 -11.10
N ALA A 21 3.56 8.06 -9.78
CA ALA A 21 3.90 6.86 -9.05
C ALA A 21 3.13 5.72 -9.71
N ALA A 22 3.85 4.79 -10.34
CA ALA A 22 3.29 3.55 -10.83
C ALA A 22 3.03 2.66 -9.61
N GLU A 23 1.97 2.98 -8.87
CA GLU A 23 1.40 2.11 -7.86
C GLU A 23 0.91 0.87 -8.60
N ALA A 24 1.43 -0.31 -8.24
CA ALA A 24 0.93 -1.56 -8.79
C ALA A 24 -0.58 -1.66 -8.50
N GLU A 25 -1.38 -2.12 -9.46
CA GLU A 25 -2.81 -2.27 -9.23
C GLU A 25 -3.02 -3.29 -8.09
N PRO A 26 -3.80 -2.93 -7.05
CA PRO A 26 -4.06 -3.82 -5.95
C PRO A 26 -4.82 -5.05 -6.44
N VAL A 27 -4.44 -6.23 -5.94
CA VAL A 27 -5.04 -7.51 -6.35
C VAL A 27 -5.84 -8.09 -5.20
N THR A 28 -7.10 -8.44 -5.45
CA THR A 28 -8.03 -8.94 -4.43
C THR A 28 -8.36 -10.42 -4.61
N TYR A 29 -8.39 -11.15 -3.49
CA TYR A 29 -8.67 -12.57 -3.41
C TYR A 29 -9.79 -12.83 -2.41
N ALA A 30 -10.81 -13.60 -2.80
CA ALA A 30 -11.83 -14.08 -1.87
C ALA A 30 -11.40 -15.41 -1.25
N GLY A 31 -11.63 -15.59 0.04
CA GLY A 31 -11.25 -16.80 0.74
C GLY A 31 -11.92 -16.95 2.09
N LYS A 32 -11.38 -17.85 2.91
CA LYS A 32 -11.84 -18.07 4.29
C LYS A 32 -10.67 -18.04 5.26
N LEU A 33 -10.92 -17.46 6.43
CA LEU A 33 -10.05 -17.59 7.61
C LEU A 33 -10.85 -18.32 8.70
N GLY A 34 -10.45 -19.58 8.97
CA GLY A 34 -11.29 -20.51 9.72
C GLY A 34 -12.64 -20.72 9.04
N LYS A 35 -13.73 -20.36 9.73
CA LYS A 35 -15.11 -20.46 9.20
C LYS A 35 -15.61 -19.16 8.55
N SER A 36 -14.87 -18.06 8.67
CA SER A 36 -15.31 -16.73 8.23
C SER A 36 -14.92 -16.47 6.78
N ASP A 37 -15.84 -15.92 5.99
CA ASP A 37 -15.51 -15.38 4.67
C ASP A 37 -14.70 -14.09 4.80
N ILE A 38 -13.57 -14.05 4.10
CA ILE A 38 -12.69 -12.89 4.03
C ILE A 38 -12.38 -12.51 2.59
N VAL A 39 -11.96 -11.26 2.41
CA VAL A 39 -11.29 -10.78 1.20
C VAL A 39 -9.89 -10.34 1.61
N VAL A 40 -8.87 -10.73 0.87
CA VAL A 40 -7.49 -10.27 1.04
C VAL A 40 -7.16 -9.38 -0.15
N GLU A 41 -6.60 -8.21 0.10
CA GLU A 41 -6.07 -7.31 -0.91
C GLU A 41 -4.57 -7.15 -0.71
N PHE A 42 -3.79 -7.34 -1.78
CA PHE A 42 -2.36 -7.06 -1.78
C PHE A 42 -2.07 -5.81 -2.61
N THR A 43 -0.98 -5.11 -2.27
CA THR A 43 -0.52 -3.90 -2.99
C THR A 43 0.00 -4.18 -4.41
N GLY A 44 0.01 -5.44 -4.84
CA GLY A 44 0.38 -5.88 -6.17
C GLY A 44 0.15 -7.37 -6.35
N ASP A 45 0.51 -7.89 -7.52
CA ASP A 45 0.41 -9.33 -7.80
C ASP A 45 1.50 -10.11 -7.02
N PRO A 46 1.12 -11.00 -6.07
CA PRO A 46 2.07 -11.84 -5.34
C PRO A 46 2.87 -12.80 -6.23
N ALA A 47 2.40 -13.12 -7.44
CA ALA A 47 3.11 -13.95 -8.40
C ALA A 47 4.13 -13.16 -9.22
N ALA A 48 4.06 -11.82 -9.23
CA ALA A 48 5.00 -11.00 -9.95
C ALA A 48 6.34 -10.89 -9.20
N PRO A 49 7.48 -10.97 -9.91
CA PRO A 49 8.76 -10.63 -9.32
C PRO A 49 8.78 -9.14 -8.99
N GLY A 50 8.92 -8.78 -7.71
CA GLY A 50 8.76 -7.39 -7.29
C GLY A 50 9.24 -7.10 -5.87
N GLY A 51 9.18 -5.81 -5.52
CA GLY A 51 9.53 -5.27 -4.20
C GLY A 51 8.53 -5.66 -3.10
N PRO A 52 8.65 -5.08 -1.89
CA PRO A 52 7.90 -5.52 -0.71
C PRO A 52 6.38 -5.57 -0.97
N LEU A 53 5.78 -6.74 -0.75
CA LEU A 53 4.33 -6.91 -0.83
C LEU A 53 3.69 -6.64 0.53
N ALA A 54 2.78 -5.68 0.60
CA ALA A 54 1.91 -5.44 1.75
C ALA A 54 0.46 -5.77 1.39
N GLY A 55 -0.44 -5.70 2.35
CA GLY A 55 -1.86 -5.90 2.08
C GLY A 55 -2.76 -5.56 3.25
N ARG A 56 -3.98 -6.07 3.16
CA ARG A 56 -4.99 -6.07 4.22
C ARG A 56 -5.95 -7.22 3.98
N TYR A 57 -6.63 -7.66 5.02
CA TYR A 57 -7.76 -8.57 4.87
C TYR A 57 -9.00 -8.03 5.57
N PHE A 58 -10.16 -8.36 5.02
CA PHE A 58 -11.45 -7.81 5.41
C PHE A 58 -12.46 -8.92 5.71
N TYR A 59 -13.09 -8.87 6.87
CA TYR A 59 -14.23 -9.72 7.20
C TYR A 59 -15.51 -9.15 6.59
N ARG A 60 -16.03 -9.80 5.54
CA ARG A 60 -17.16 -9.29 4.75
C ARG A 60 -18.40 -8.99 5.58
N SER A 61 -18.69 -9.82 6.56
CA SER A 61 -19.86 -9.68 7.41
C SER A 61 -19.69 -8.71 8.58
N LYS A 62 -18.46 -8.25 8.87
CA LYS A 62 -18.16 -7.51 10.10
C LYS A 62 -17.76 -6.06 9.88
N GLY A 63 -17.43 -5.67 8.64
CA GLY A 63 -16.98 -4.29 8.39
C GLY A 63 -15.56 -4.02 8.93
N VAL A 64 -14.80 -5.06 9.26
CA VAL A 64 -13.45 -4.95 9.87
C VAL A 64 -12.40 -5.28 8.82
N ASP A 65 -11.47 -4.35 8.60
CA ASP A 65 -10.22 -4.59 7.88
C ASP A 65 -9.04 -4.62 8.83
N ILE A 66 -8.03 -5.42 8.49
CA ILE A 66 -6.83 -5.62 9.31
C ILE A 66 -5.62 -5.49 8.39
N PRO A 67 -4.73 -4.51 8.62
CA PRO A 67 -3.53 -4.31 7.82
C PRO A 67 -2.54 -5.49 7.94
N LEU A 68 -1.87 -5.75 6.81
CA LEU A 68 -0.80 -6.74 6.68
C LEU A 68 0.48 -6.02 6.23
N GLN A 69 1.43 -5.84 7.15
CA GLN A 69 2.72 -5.21 6.87
C GLN A 69 3.62 -6.15 6.07
N ALA A 70 4.32 -5.60 5.07
CA ALA A 70 5.35 -6.31 4.34
C ALA A 70 6.47 -6.77 5.26
N ARG A 71 6.91 -8.03 5.13
CA ARG A 71 8.08 -8.57 5.85
C ARG A 71 9.17 -8.97 4.87
N SER A 72 9.15 -10.24 4.46
CA SER A 72 10.16 -10.83 3.58
C SER A 72 9.48 -11.40 2.34
N GLN A 73 10.17 -11.34 1.20
CA GLN A 73 9.71 -11.94 -0.05
C GLN A 73 10.90 -12.60 -0.75
N LYS A 74 10.71 -13.84 -1.19
CA LYS A 74 11.68 -14.62 -1.95
C LYS A 74 10.96 -15.49 -2.98
N GLY A 75 10.91 -14.99 -4.22
CA GLY A 75 10.11 -15.62 -5.27
C GLY A 75 8.62 -15.56 -4.91
N SER A 76 7.92 -16.70 -5.04
CA SER A 76 6.50 -16.83 -4.67
C SER A 76 6.24 -16.92 -3.17
N LYS A 77 7.31 -17.04 -2.35
CA LYS A 77 7.19 -17.15 -0.89
C LYS A 77 7.30 -15.79 -0.26
N PHE A 78 6.32 -15.41 0.53
CA PHE A 78 6.35 -14.14 1.24
C PHE A 78 5.73 -14.25 2.63
N GLU A 79 6.19 -13.34 3.48
CA GLU A 79 5.70 -13.19 4.84
C GLU A 79 5.03 -11.83 5.00
N LEU A 80 3.93 -11.83 5.75
CA LEU A 80 3.19 -10.63 6.12
C LEU A 80 2.96 -10.62 7.62
N ALA A 81 2.97 -9.43 8.20
CA ALA A 81 2.71 -9.22 9.62
C ALA A 81 1.32 -8.64 9.81
N GLU A 82 0.44 -9.40 10.46
CA GLU A 82 -0.89 -8.93 10.83
C GLU A 82 -0.78 -7.94 12.00
N GLU A 83 -1.31 -6.74 11.80
CA GLU A 83 -1.39 -5.76 12.86
C GLU A 83 -2.43 -6.16 13.91
N GLU A 84 -2.07 -5.97 15.18
CA GLU A 84 -3.02 -6.02 16.28
C GLU A 84 -3.89 -4.75 16.28
N ALA A 85 -5.10 -4.85 16.82
CA ALA A 85 -5.94 -3.69 17.02
C ALA A 85 -5.24 -2.65 17.91
N CYS A 86 -5.08 -1.45 17.37
CA CYS A 86 -4.59 -0.30 18.13
C CYS A 86 -5.66 0.22 19.09
N GLY A 87 -5.29 0.32 20.36
CA GLY A 87 -5.98 1.01 21.43
C GLY A 87 -5.07 2.04 22.10
N ALA A 88 -5.59 2.71 23.12
CA ALA A 88 -4.88 3.79 23.82
C ALA A 88 -3.55 3.36 24.45
N ASP A 89 -3.38 2.07 24.73
CA ASP A 89 -2.28 1.54 25.55
C ASP A 89 -1.21 0.80 24.74
N ASN A 90 -1.46 0.50 23.46
CA ASN A 90 -0.59 -0.35 22.63
C ASN A 90 -0.17 0.28 21.29
N CYS A 91 -0.67 1.47 20.94
CA CYS A 91 -0.22 2.22 19.77
C CYS A 91 0.04 3.70 20.11
N ASP A 92 1.28 4.14 19.91
CA ASP A 92 1.67 5.55 19.98
C ASP A 92 1.70 6.17 18.58
N ASN A 93 1.46 7.48 18.49
CA ASN A 93 1.57 8.22 17.23
C ASN A 93 2.92 8.01 16.55
N GLY A 94 2.88 7.49 15.32
CA GLY A 94 4.07 7.29 14.48
C GLY A 94 4.88 6.03 14.77
N LYS A 95 4.43 5.16 15.69
CA LYS A 95 5.03 3.83 15.88
C LYS A 95 4.29 2.78 15.07
N ALA A 96 5.01 1.72 14.69
CA ALA A 96 4.38 0.55 14.07
C ALA A 96 3.42 -0.11 15.06
N ALA A 97 2.26 -0.54 14.58
CA ALA A 97 1.31 -1.30 15.38
C ALA A 97 1.95 -2.61 15.87
N PRO A 98 1.57 -3.10 17.07
CA PRO A 98 1.93 -4.44 17.52
C PRO A 98 1.48 -5.51 16.52
N ILE A 99 2.08 -6.69 16.60
CA ILE A 99 1.89 -7.76 15.62
C ILE A 99 1.12 -8.90 16.26
N ALA A 100 -0.09 -9.15 15.78
CA ALA A 100 -0.94 -10.22 16.24
C ALA A 100 -0.54 -11.58 15.66
N ALA A 101 -0.13 -11.62 14.38
CA ALA A 101 0.23 -12.85 13.70
C ALA A 101 1.23 -12.64 12.55
N VAL A 102 1.88 -13.73 12.13
CA VAL A 102 2.72 -13.77 10.92
C VAL A 102 2.14 -14.78 9.94
N TRP A 103 1.82 -14.30 8.74
CA TRP A 103 1.31 -15.11 7.65
C TRP A 103 2.48 -15.56 6.80
N ARG A 104 2.57 -16.86 6.53
CA ARG A 104 3.58 -17.45 5.64
C ARG A 104 2.88 -18.06 4.45
N LEU A 105 3.09 -17.47 3.29
CA LEU A 105 2.42 -17.84 2.04
C LEU A 105 3.46 -18.42 1.09
N ALA A 106 3.10 -19.51 0.39
CA ALA A 106 4.02 -20.34 -0.40
C ALA A 106 3.46 -20.67 -1.78
#